data_AF-A0A9E3TNF7-F1
#
_entry.id   AF-A0A9E3TNF7-F1
#
_cell.length_a   1.000
_cell.length_b   1.000
_cell.length_c   1.000
_cell.angle_alpha   90.00
_cell.angle_beta   90.00
_cell.angle_gamma   90.00
#
_symmetry.space_group_name_H-M   'P 1'
#
loop_
_entity.id
_entity.type
_entity.pdbx_description
1 polymer ?
#
loop_
_entity_poly.entity_id
_entity_poly.type
_entity_poly.pdbx_seq_one_letter_code
_entity_poly.pdbx_strand_id
1 'polypeptide(L)'
;MANVLLTWELGAGLGHLMRLKPIAEWLAGHSHSLTLATRDLHRAEAIYADTNCQAVQAPFKKGKYEGGFDPPSSFGHVLFNTCFGDTDELGERVRQWQELYREVNPSLVIFDHSPTALLAARSFDFQRATIGTGFCCPPPTDPLPVLRTWRPLEDSQLRQDEARTLHNVNTVSAAIRQRPLGTLGELYADVDEVLLATFEELDHFPQRADGEYLGAWPQDSGKVPEWPNGYGPRIFAYLKRFQILPKLIEHPAQLRMPTIVYSHGIDDYLSEYCTANYPSIRFESQPQRERLGWVVNP
;
A
#
# COMPACT_ATOMS: atom_id res chain seq x y z
N MET A 1 4.71 -21.24 -18.08
CA MET A 1 4.98 -19.79 -18.02
C MET A 1 3.66 -19.08 -17.78
N ALA A 2 3.52 -18.38 -16.65
CA ALA A 2 2.33 -17.61 -16.34
C ALA A 2 2.58 -16.12 -16.62
N ASN A 3 1.51 -15.38 -16.87
CA ASN A 3 1.57 -13.93 -17.00
C ASN A 3 0.95 -13.31 -15.74
N VAL A 4 1.77 -12.64 -14.94
CA VAL A 4 1.37 -12.18 -13.61
C VAL A 4 1.37 -10.66 -13.56
N LEU A 5 0.26 -10.10 -13.08
CA LEU A 5 0.11 -8.67 -12.86
C LEU A 5 0.15 -8.37 -11.36
N LEU A 6 1.09 -7.53 -10.94
CA LEU A 6 1.16 -6.97 -9.60
C LEU A 6 0.50 -5.60 -9.62
N THR A 7 -0.36 -5.29 -8.64
CA THR A 7 -1.09 -4.01 -8.62
C THR A 7 -0.88 -3.26 -7.32
N TRP A 8 -0.65 -1.95 -7.43
CA TRP A 8 -0.65 -0.99 -6.32
C TRP A 8 -1.32 0.33 -6.70
N GLU A 9 -2.45 0.65 -6.05
CA GLU A 9 -3.33 1.77 -6.40
C GLU A 9 -3.41 2.87 -5.32
N LEU A 10 -3.65 2.49 -4.06
CA LEU A 10 -3.92 3.40 -2.96
C LEU A 10 -2.74 3.57 -2.02
N GLY A 11 -2.74 4.66 -1.27
CA GLY A 11 -1.66 4.97 -0.34
C GLY A 11 -0.46 5.64 -1.03
N ALA A 12 0.69 5.61 -0.35
CA ALA A 12 1.91 6.29 -0.78
C ALA A 12 3.12 5.74 -0.04
N GLY A 13 4.32 6.14 -0.50
CA GLY A 13 5.58 5.70 0.09
C GLY A 13 6.08 4.39 -0.54
N LEU A 14 7.17 3.85 0.00
CA LEU A 14 7.84 2.70 -0.60
C LEU A 14 7.30 1.35 -0.15
N GLY A 15 6.54 1.28 0.95
CA GLY A 15 6.16 0.02 1.59
C GLY A 15 5.52 -1.00 0.62
N HIS A 16 4.64 -0.54 -0.26
CA HIS A 16 3.96 -1.37 -1.25
C HIS A 16 4.92 -1.91 -2.33
N LEU A 17 5.77 -1.03 -2.89
CA LEU A 17 6.79 -1.43 -3.87
C LEU A 17 7.78 -2.43 -3.29
N MET A 18 8.22 -2.21 -2.05
CA MET A 18 9.16 -3.10 -1.37
C MET A 18 8.50 -4.43 -1.02
N ARG A 19 7.22 -4.43 -0.63
CA ARG A 19 6.48 -5.68 -0.37
C ARG A 19 6.37 -6.54 -1.62
N LEU A 20 6.05 -5.95 -2.76
CA LEU A 20 5.87 -6.68 -4.03
C LEU A 20 7.20 -7.13 -4.67
N LYS A 21 8.33 -6.50 -4.32
CA LYS A 21 9.62 -6.73 -5.01
C LYS A 21 10.14 -8.17 -4.87
N PRO A 22 10.21 -8.78 -3.68
CA PRO A 22 10.66 -10.17 -3.56
C PRO A 22 9.80 -11.15 -4.37
N ILE A 23 8.50 -10.89 -4.47
CA ILE A 23 7.57 -11.69 -5.29
C ILE A 23 7.93 -11.55 -6.77
N ALA A 24 8.14 -10.32 -7.23
CA ALA A 24 8.52 -10.06 -8.61
C ALA A 24 9.88 -10.68 -8.97
N GLU A 25 10.89 -10.57 -8.09
CA GLU A 25 12.21 -11.18 -8.30
C GLU A 25 12.11 -12.71 -8.37
N TRP A 26 11.35 -13.31 -7.46
CA TRP A 26 11.14 -14.77 -7.46
C TRP A 26 10.43 -15.22 -8.73
N LEU A 27 9.32 -14.58 -9.11
CA LEU A 27 8.56 -14.93 -10.32
C LEU A 27 9.39 -14.72 -11.60
N ALA A 28 10.18 -13.65 -11.66
CA ALA A 28 11.07 -13.37 -12.79
C ALA A 28 12.14 -14.47 -12.91
N GLY A 29 12.73 -14.88 -11.79
CA GLY A 29 13.71 -15.97 -11.72
C GLY A 29 13.15 -17.33 -12.15
N HIS A 30 11.83 -17.52 -12.06
CA HIS A 30 11.12 -18.73 -12.50
C HIS A 30 10.48 -18.58 -13.89
N SER A 31 10.97 -17.63 -14.71
CA SER A 31 10.57 -17.43 -16.10
C SER A 31 9.07 -17.13 -16.28
N HIS A 32 8.44 -16.43 -15.33
CA HIS A 32 7.11 -15.83 -15.51
C HIS A 32 7.22 -14.45 -16.18
N SER A 33 6.21 -14.07 -16.97
CA SER A 33 6.08 -12.68 -17.43
C SER A 33 5.46 -11.83 -16.33
N LEU A 34 6.01 -10.64 -16.11
CA LEU A 34 5.60 -9.77 -15.01
C LEU A 34 5.33 -8.35 -15.46
N THR A 35 4.16 -7.86 -15.08
CA THR A 35 3.80 -6.45 -15.16
C THR A 35 3.49 -5.93 -13.76
N LEU A 36 4.00 -4.76 -13.42
CA LEU A 36 3.66 -4.01 -12.21
C LEU A 36 2.85 -2.78 -12.62
N ALA A 37 1.55 -2.79 -12.33
CA ALA A 37 0.71 -1.60 -12.39
C ALA A 37 0.80 -0.84 -11.08
N THR A 38 1.46 0.31 -11.08
CA THR A 38 1.79 1.06 -9.85
C THR A 38 1.32 2.50 -9.87
N ARG A 39 0.91 3.01 -8.71
CA ARG A 39 0.57 4.43 -8.51
C ARG A 39 1.77 5.35 -8.77
N ASP A 40 2.98 4.91 -8.47
CA ASP A 40 4.20 5.71 -8.54
C ASP A 40 5.22 5.07 -9.51
N LEU A 41 4.98 5.31 -10.80
CA LEU A 41 5.77 4.70 -11.88
C LEU A 41 7.25 5.06 -11.80
N HIS A 42 7.57 6.33 -11.53
CA HIS A 42 8.96 6.79 -11.46
C HIS A 42 9.76 6.04 -10.39
N ARG A 43 9.19 5.81 -9.22
CA ARG A 43 9.86 5.04 -8.16
C ARG A 43 9.91 3.55 -8.46
N ALA A 44 8.87 3.01 -9.08
CA ALA A 44 8.87 1.61 -9.48
C ALA A 44 10.01 1.34 -10.46
N GLU A 45 10.21 2.19 -11.47
CA GLU A 45 11.33 2.07 -12.42
C GLU A 45 12.69 2.03 -11.70
N ALA A 46 12.90 2.88 -10.69
CA ALA A 46 14.14 2.87 -9.91
C ALA A 46 14.31 1.61 -9.04
N ILE A 47 13.24 1.12 -8.40
CA ILE A 47 13.28 -0.02 -7.48
C ILE A 47 13.37 -1.36 -8.23
N TYR A 48 12.72 -1.45 -9.38
CA TYR A 48 12.61 -2.66 -10.20
C TYR A 48 13.57 -2.64 -11.41
N ALA A 49 14.53 -1.70 -11.47
CA ALA A 49 15.46 -1.55 -12.59
C ALA A 49 16.21 -2.85 -12.94
N ASP A 50 16.57 -3.64 -11.92
CA ASP A 50 17.28 -4.91 -12.06
C ASP A 50 16.35 -6.13 -12.06
N THR A 51 15.04 -5.92 -12.07
CA THR A 51 14.02 -6.98 -12.10
C THR A 51 13.43 -7.05 -13.50
N ASN A 52 13.30 -8.25 -14.06
CA ASN A 52 12.59 -8.45 -15.34
C ASN A 52 11.07 -8.29 -15.16
N CYS A 53 10.64 -7.06 -14.91
CA CYS A 53 9.26 -6.67 -14.63
C CYS A 53 8.95 -5.35 -15.34
N GLN A 54 7.95 -5.35 -16.21
CA GLN A 54 7.49 -4.14 -16.87
C GLN A 54 6.66 -3.30 -15.90
N ALA A 55 7.08 -2.06 -15.63
CA ALA A 55 6.28 -1.14 -14.85
C ALA A 55 5.34 -0.32 -15.75
N VAL A 56 4.08 -0.19 -15.35
CA VAL A 56 3.06 0.64 -16.00
C VAL A 56 2.29 1.45 -14.96
N GLN A 57 1.68 2.56 -15.39
CA GLN A 57 0.90 3.41 -14.51
C GLN A 57 -0.43 2.74 -14.14
N ALA A 58 -0.67 2.49 -12.85
CA ALA A 58 -1.97 2.08 -12.35
C ALA A 58 -3.01 3.19 -12.58
N PRO A 59 -4.27 2.85 -12.93
CA PRO A 59 -5.40 3.76 -12.80
C PRO A 59 -5.67 4.10 -11.33
N PHE A 60 -5.68 5.38 -10.95
CA PHE A 60 -5.98 5.81 -9.57
C PHE A 60 -6.66 7.19 -9.53
N LYS A 61 -7.37 7.50 -8.44
CA LYS A 61 -7.88 8.86 -8.20
C LYS A 61 -6.75 9.80 -7.77
N LYS A 62 -6.60 10.91 -8.50
CA LYS A 62 -5.76 12.05 -8.10
C LYS A 62 -6.58 13.02 -7.23
N GLY A 63 -5.97 13.57 -6.19
CA GLY A 63 -6.61 14.54 -5.30
C GLY A 63 -7.41 13.91 -4.16
N LYS A 64 -7.96 14.77 -3.30
CA LYS A 64 -8.84 14.37 -2.20
C LYS A 64 -10.28 14.30 -2.69
N TYR A 65 -11.07 13.41 -2.09
CA TYR A 65 -12.52 13.43 -2.26
C TYR A 65 -13.13 14.52 -1.38
N GLU A 66 -13.98 15.38 -1.96
CA GLU A 66 -14.69 16.43 -1.22
C GLU A 66 -15.99 15.87 -0.61
N GLY A 67 -16.32 16.25 0.63
CA GLY A 67 -17.51 15.74 1.31
C GLY A 67 -17.42 14.28 1.78
N GLY A 68 -16.19 13.75 1.89
CA GLY A 68 -15.93 12.43 2.46
C GLY A 68 -16.07 12.37 3.98
N PHE A 69 -15.86 11.19 4.54
CA PHE A 69 -15.82 10.96 5.98
C PHE A 69 -14.51 11.47 6.58
N ASP A 70 -14.57 12.48 7.45
CA ASP A 70 -13.40 13.01 8.15
C ASP A 70 -13.63 13.07 9.67
N PRO A 71 -12.95 12.24 10.48
CA PRO A 71 -12.04 11.17 10.06
C PRO A 71 -12.78 9.92 9.52
N PRO A 72 -12.13 9.07 8.69
CA PRO A 72 -12.65 7.74 8.39
C PRO A 72 -12.58 6.82 9.61
N SER A 73 -13.65 6.06 9.84
CA SER A 73 -13.82 5.19 11.02
C SER A 73 -13.76 3.70 10.68
N SER A 74 -14.20 3.30 9.49
CA SER A 74 -14.06 1.94 8.95
C SER A 74 -13.28 1.94 7.64
N PHE A 75 -12.92 0.75 7.16
CA PHE A 75 -12.34 0.62 5.83
C PHE A 75 -13.34 0.99 4.72
N GLY A 76 -14.65 0.81 4.93
CA GLY A 76 -15.69 1.32 4.03
C GLY A 76 -15.62 2.85 3.84
N HIS A 77 -15.36 3.61 4.91
CA HIS A 77 -15.14 5.06 4.81
C HIS A 77 -13.88 5.39 4.00
N VAL A 78 -12.82 4.58 4.11
CA VAL A 78 -11.60 4.74 3.30
C VAL A 78 -11.90 4.52 1.81
N LEU A 79 -12.68 3.49 1.47
CA LEU A 79 -13.13 3.24 0.09
C LEU A 79 -13.95 4.42 -0.44
N PHE A 80 -14.94 4.88 0.33
CA PHE A 80 -15.76 6.04 -0.02
C PHE A 80 -14.91 7.27 -0.35
N ASN A 81 -13.94 7.58 0.50
CA ASN A 81 -13.07 8.75 0.37
C ASN A 81 -12.02 8.66 -0.75
N THR A 82 -11.81 7.49 -1.35
CA THR A 82 -10.75 7.28 -2.33
C THR A 82 -11.26 7.20 -3.75
N CYS A 83 -12.35 6.49 -4.01
CA CYS A 83 -12.97 6.45 -5.33
C CYS A 83 -14.44 6.03 -5.29
N PHE A 84 -14.89 5.37 -4.23
CA PHE A 84 -16.17 4.69 -4.18
C PHE A 84 -17.33 5.64 -3.79
N GLY A 85 -17.02 6.89 -3.45
CA GLY A 85 -18.02 7.91 -3.11
C GLY A 85 -18.79 8.48 -4.31
N ASP A 86 -18.25 8.33 -5.51
CA ASP A 86 -18.81 8.86 -6.76
C ASP A 86 -18.86 7.77 -7.83
N THR A 87 -20.04 7.55 -8.42
CA THR A 87 -20.26 6.48 -9.38
C THR A 87 -19.59 6.72 -10.73
N ASP A 88 -19.43 7.98 -11.14
CA ASP A 88 -18.81 8.32 -12.40
C ASP A 88 -17.30 8.14 -12.31
N GLU A 89 -16.68 8.63 -11.22
CA GLU A 89 -15.26 8.43 -10.94
C GLU A 89 -14.92 6.94 -10.78
N LEU A 90 -15.70 6.21 -9.97
CA LEU A 90 -15.50 4.77 -9.78
C LEU A 90 -15.66 4.02 -11.10
N GLY A 91 -16.72 4.32 -11.87
CA GLY A 91 -16.96 3.68 -13.16
C GLY A 91 -15.86 3.94 -14.17
N GLU A 92 -15.31 5.16 -14.23
CA GLU A 92 -14.17 5.47 -15.08
C GLU A 92 -12.92 4.67 -14.70
N ARG A 93 -12.58 4.64 -13.39
CA ARG A 93 -11.41 3.88 -12.92
C ARG A 93 -11.57 2.38 -13.12
N VAL A 94 -12.75 1.82 -12.89
CA VAL A 94 -13.03 0.42 -13.17
C VAL A 94 -12.79 0.10 -14.65
N ARG A 95 -13.31 0.92 -15.58
CA ARG A 95 -13.08 0.71 -17.02
C ARG A 95 -11.59 0.77 -17.39
N GLN A 96 -10.83 1.71 -16.84
CA GLN A 96 -9.38 1.82 -17.07
C GLN A 96 -8.64 0.56 -16.58
N TRP A 97 -9.01 0.01 -15.43
CA TRP A 97 -8.46 -1.27 -14.95
C TRP A 97 -8.84 -2.44 -15.86
N GLN A 98 -10.10 -2.50 -16.33
CA GLN A 98 -10.52 -3.53 -17.28
C GLN A 98 -9.78 -3.45 -18.63
N GLU A 99 -9.45 -2.25 -19.10
CA GLU A 99 -8.60 -2.05 -20.28
C GLU A 99 -7.19 -2.58 -20.04
N LEU A 100 -6.60 -2.24 -18.89
CA LEU A 100 -5.28 -2.74 -18.51
C LEU A 100 -5.24 -4.26 -18.39
N TYR A 101 -6.27 -4.89 -17.82
CA TYR A 101 -6.37 -6.35 -17.77
C TYR A 101 -6.47 -6.99 -19.15
N ARG A 102 -7.18 -6.36 -20.09
CA ARG A 102 -7.25 -6.85 -21.48
C ARG A 102 -5.93 -6.70 -22.22
N GLU A 103 -5.21 -5.62 -21.98
CA GLU A 103 -3.90 -5.37 -22.58
C GLU A 103 -2.84 -6.33 -22.02
N VAL A 104 -2.77 -6.44 -20.69
CA VAL A 104 -1.81 -7.32 -20.03
C VAL A 104 -2.18 -8.78 -20.26
N ASN A 105 -3.47 -9.14 -20.23
CA ASN A 105 -3.99 -10.50 -20.30
C ASN A 105 -3.35 -11.44 -19.24
N PRO A 106 -3.48 -11.12 -17.93
CA PRO A 106 -2.86 -11.91 -16.86
C PRO A 106 -3.61 -13.23 -16.62
N SER A 107 -2.89 -14.24 -16.14
CA SER A 107 -3.45 -15.47 -15.58
C SER A 107 -3.57 -15.43 -14.04
N LEU A 108 -2.83 -14.51 -13.40
CA LEU A 108 -2.85 -14.25 -11.96
C LEU A 108 -2.68 -12.75 -11.73
N VAL A 109 -3.46 -12.19 -10.81
CA VAL A 109 -3.31 -10.81 -10.34
C VAL A 109 -3.12 -10.79 -8.83
N ILE A 110 -2.07 -10.10 -8.39
CA ILE A 110 -1.76 -9.87 -6.97
C ILE A 110 -2.11 -8.43 -6.62
N PHE A 111 -3.03 -8.26 -5.67
CA PHE A 111 -3.61 -6.98 -5.27
C PHE A 111 -2.99 -6.46 -3.99
N ASP A 112 -2.09 -5.49 -4.09
CA ASP A 112 -1.59 -4.72 -2.95
C ASP A 112 -2.33 -3.39 -2.86
N HIS A 113 -3.23 -3.26 -1.87
CA HIS A 113 -3.99 -2.03 -1.61
C HIS A 113 -4.61 -1.39 -2.87
N SER A 114 -5.26 -2.24 -3.69
CA SER A 114 -5.81 -1.90 -5.00
C SER A 114 -7.29 -2.28 -5.15
N PRO A 115 -8.20 -1.64 -4.38
CA PRO A 115 -9.61 -2.03 -4.32
C PRO A 115 -10.39 -1.77 -5.62
N THR A 116 -10.07 -0.72 -6.37
CA THR A 116 -10.76 -0.47 -7.64
C THR A 116 -10.28 -1.45 -8.70
N ALA A 117 -8.99 -1.81 -8.67
CA ALA A 117 -8.45 -2.93 -9.43
C ALA A 117 -9.20 -4.24 -9.10
N LEU A 118 -9.39 -4.54 -7.81
CA LEU A 118 -10.08 -5.73 -7.34
C LEU A 118 -11.56 -5.78 -7.78
N LEU A 119 -12.26 -4.64 -7.72
CA LEU A 119 -13.64 -4.54 -8.22
C LEU A 119 -13.71 -4.80 -9.74
N ALA A 120 -12.79 -4.22 -10.51
CA ALA A 120 -12.73 -4.43 -11.96
C ALA A 120 -12.43 -5.89 -12.33
N ALA A 121 -11.65 -6.59 -11.51
CA ALA A 121 -11.21 -7.96 -11.74
C ALA A 121 -12.36 -8.98 -11.75
N ARG A 122 -13.49 -8.67 -11.10
CA ARG A 122 -14.68 -9.55 -11.05
C ARG A 122 -15.34 -9.83 -12.41
N SER A 123 -14.90 -9.13 -13.47
CA SER A 123 -15.30 -9.41 -14.86
C SER A 123 -14.40 -10.42 -15.58
N PHE A 124 -13.39 -10.97 -14.91
CA PHE A 124 -12.36 -11.81 -15.52
C PHE A 124 -12.15 -13.10 -14.72
N ASP A 125 -11.68 -14.14 -15.42
CA ASP A 125 -11.53 -15.50 -14.87
C ASP A 125 -10.09 -15.81 -14.42
N PHE A 126 -9.22 -14.79 -14.30
CA PHE A 126 -7.86 -15.01 -13.79
C PHE A 126 -7.87 -15.24 -12.27
N GLN A 127 -6.80 -15.87 -11.78
CA GLN A 127 -6.60 -16.07 -10.34
C GLN A 127 -6.36 -14.72 -9.64
N ARG A 128 -6.91 -14.55 -8.44
CA ARG A 128 -6.93 -13.31 -7.68
C ARG A 128 -6.38 -13.57 -6.28
N ALA A 129 -5.28 -12.91 -5.92
CA ALA A 129 -4.74 -12.94 -4.57
C ALA A 129 -4.60 -11.53 -4.02
N THR A 130 -5.09 -11.27 -2.81
CA THR A 130 -4.78 -10.00 -2.13
C THR A 130 -3.51 -10.16 -1.31
N ILE A 131 -2.74 -9.08 -1.16
CA ILE A 131 -1.59 -9.05 -0.28
C ILE A 131 -1.47 -7.73 0.48
N GLY A 132 -1.16 -7.83 1.78
CA GLY A 132 -0.82 -6.67 2.57
C GLY A 132 -0.91 -6.93 4.07
N THR A 133 -0.94 -5.85 4.86
CA THR A 133 -1.30 -5.99 6.28
C THR A 133 -2.81 -6.16 6.41
N GLY A 134 -3.29 -6.47 7.61
CA GLY A 134 -4.74 -6.51 7.87
C GLY A 134 -5.48 -5.25 7.38
N PHE A 135 -4.81 -4.10 7.34
CA PHE A 135 -5.42 -2.83 6.90
C PHE A 135 -5.74 -2.86 5.41
N CYS A 136 -4.84 -3.44 4.61
CA CYS A 136 -5.00 -3.50 3.16
C CYS A 136 -5.92 -4.66 2.73
N CYS A 137 -6.04 -5.67 3.60
CA CYS A 137 -6.84 -6.87 3.41
C CYS A 137 -7.84 -7.02 4.57
N PRO A 138 -8.84 -6.13 4.73
CA PRO A 138 -9.78 -6.21 5.85
C PRO A 138 -10.52 -7.56 5.87
N PRO A 139 -10.88 -8.11 7.04
CA PRO A 139 -11.68 -9.33 7.08
C PRO A 139 -13.07 -9.03 6.50
N PRO A 140 -13.69 -9.98 5.79
CA PRO A 140 -14.91 -9.75 5.04
C PRO A 140 -16.17 -9.81 5.93
N THR A 141 -16.25 -8.93 6.92
CA THR A 141 -17.42 -8.80 7.81
C THR A 141 -18.47 -7.83 7.24
N ASP A 142 -19.68 -7.85 7.82
CA ASP A 142 -20.76 -6.92 7.49
C ASP A 142 -21.38 -6.28 8.77
N PRO A 143 -21.06 -5.01 9.07
CA PRO A 143 -20.22 -4.08 8.29
C PRO A 143 -18.73 -4.44 8.33
N LEU A 144 -17.91 -3.80 7.50
CA LEU A 144 -16.45 -3.88 7.62
C LEU A 144 -16.02 -3.38 9.00
N PRO A 145 -14.93 -3.93 9.59
CA PRO A 145 -14.63 -3.62 10.97
C PRO A 145 -14.17 -2.17 11.16
N VAL A 146 -14.44 -1.65 12.35
CA VAL A 146 -14.00 -0.32 12.77
C VAL A 146 -12.48 -0.30 12.96
N LEU A 147 -11.82 0.66 12.34
CA LEU A 147 -10.37 0.86 12.43
C LEU A 147 -9.95 1.58 13.72
N ARG A 148 -10.85 2.42 14.25
CA ARG A 148 -10.63 3.23 15.46
C ARG A 148 -11.39 2.64 16.63
N THR A 149 -10.91 1.54 17.18
CA THR A 149 -11.57 0.85 18.30
C THR A 149 -11.74 1.74 19.54
N TRP A 150 -10.91 2.79 19.68
CA TRP A 150 -11.01 3.80 20.75
C TRP A 150 -12.05 4.91 20.48
N ARG A 151 -12.70 4.92 19.29
CA ARG A 151 -13.80 5.82 18.91
C ARG A 151 -14.80 5.06 18.02
N PRO A 152 -15.51 4.06 18.56
CA PRO A 152 -16.47 3.29 17.78
C PRO A 152 -17.62 4.17 17.30
N LEU A 153 -18.12 3.87 16.11
CA LEU A 153 -19.41 4.36 15.63
C LEU A 153 -20.53 3.45 16.14
N GLU A 154 -21.74 3.99 16.26
CA GLU A 154 -22.92 3.15 16.44
C GLU A 154 -23.08 2.23 15.22
N ASP A 155 -23.40 0.96 15.46
CA ASP A 155 -23.52 -0.07 14.40
C ASP A 155 -24.54 0.33 13.31
N SER A 156 -25.65 0.98 13.71
CA SER A 156 -26.67 1.51 12.80
C SER A 156 -26.10 2.57 11.85
N GLN A 157 -25.29 3.50 12.36
CA GLN A 157 -24.65 4.55 11.57
C GLN A 157 -23.62 3.94 10.61
N LEU A 158 -22.80 3.00 11.10
CA LEU A 158 -21.79 2.33 10.27
C LEU A 158 -22.43 1.56 9.11
N ARG A 159 -23.50 0.82 9.36
CA ARG A 159 -24.26 0.12 8.31
C ARG A 159 -24.87 1.09 7.30
N GLN A 160 -25.41 2.23 7.75
CA GLN A 160 -25.95 3.25 6.85
C GLN A 160 -24.87 3.83 5.93
N ASP A 161 -23.70 4.14 6.48
CA ASP A 161 -22.58 4.69 5.75
C ASP A 161 -21.99 3.70 4.74
N GLU A 162 -21.89 2.42 5.11
CA GLU A 162 -21.45 1.36 4.20
C GLU A 162 -22.48 1.04 3.13
N ALA A 163 -23.78 1.08 3.45
CA ALA A 163 -24.84 0.91 2.46
C ALA A 163 -24.77 1.96 1.34
N ARG A 164 -24.37 3.21 1.65
CA ARG A 164 -24.15 4.27 0.65
C ARG A 164 -23.01 3.91 -0.30
N THR A 165 -21.90 3.41 0.24
CA THR A 165 -20.73 2.98 -0.55
C THR A 165 -21.07 1.76 -1.40
N LEU A 166 -21.76 0.77 -0.82
CA LEU A 166 -22.21 -0.44 -1.52
C LEU A 166 -23.19 -0.11 -2.65
N HIS A 167 -24.09 0.85 -2.43
CA HIS A 167 -24.99 1.33 -3.47
C HIS A 167 -24.23 1.84 -4.70
N ASN A 168 -23.20 2.67 -4.49
CA ASN A 168 -22.37 3.18 -5.59
C ASN A 168 -21.63 2.04 -6.32
N VAL A 169 -21.05 1.10 -5.58
CA VAL A 169 -20.40 -0.10 -6.15
C VAL A 169 -21.36 -0.90 -7.01
N ASN A 170 -22.58 -1.15 -6.53
CA ASN A 170 -23.58 -1.93 -7.24
C ASN A 170 -24.16 -1.19 -8.45
N THR A 171 -24.27 0.14 -8.40
CA THR A 171 -24.61 0.97 -9.56
C THR A 171 -23.57 0.83 -10.67
N VAL A 172 -22.28 0.92 -10.33
CA VAL A 172 -21.19 0.69 -11.29
C VAL A 172 -21.18 -0.75 -11.80
N SER A 173 -21.32 -1.73 -10.90
CA SER A 173 -21.36 -3.16 -11.25
C SER A 173 -22.48 -3.46 -12.25
N ALA A 174 -23.67 -2.88 -12.07
CA ALA A 174 -24.79 -3.01 -12.99
C ALA A 174 -24.46 -2.45 -14.38
N ALA A 175 -23.82 -1.28 -14.44
CA ALA A 175 -23.43 -0.63 -15.70
C ALA A 175 -22.46 -1.49 -16.53
N ILE A 176 -21.60 -2.28 -15.87
CA ILE A 176 -20.65 -3.20 -16.50
C ILE A 176 -21.11 -4.67 -16.49
N ARG A 177 -22.38 -4.93 -16.16
CA ARG A 177 -23.02 -6.27 -16.10
C ARG A 177 -22.31 -7.27 -15.18
N GLN A 178 -21.65 -6.79 -14.13
CA GLN A 178 -21.16 -7.62 -13.04
C GLN A 178 -22.30 -7.95 -12.05
N ARG A 179 -22.19 -9.10 -11.39
CA ARG A 179 -23.10 -9.47 -10.29
C ARG A 179 -22.95 -8.45 -9.15
N PRO A 180 -24.05 -7.94 -8.57
CA PRO A 180 -23.96 -7.06 -7.41
C PRO A 180 -23.33 -7.79 -6.21
N LEU A 181 -22.65 -7.03 -5.36
CA LEU A 181 -22.20 -7.49 -4.05
C LEU A 181 -23.35 -7.38 -3.05
N GLY A 182 -23.49 -8.37 -2.17
CA GLY A 182 -24.41 -8.35 -1.04
C GLY A 182 -23.91 -7.47 0.12
N THR A 183 -22.59 -7.42 0.32
CA THR A 183 -21.91 -6.59 1.33
C THR A 183 -20.63 -5.99 0.76
N LEU A 184 -20.05 -4.96 1.38
CA LEU A 184 -18.73 -4.47 0.96
C LEU A 184 -17.61 -5.48 1.24
N GLY A 185 -17.76 -6.29 2.30
CA GLY A 185 -16.81 -7.34 2.66
C GLY A 185 -16.64 -8.39 1.56
N GLU A 186 -17.69 -8.67 0.78
CA GLU A 186 -17.62 -9.60 -0.36
C GLU A 186 -16.56 -9.21 -1.39
N LEU A 187 -16.22 -7.92 -1.52
CA LEU A 187 -15.13 -7.50 -2.42
C LEU A 187 -13.78 -8.14 -2.04
N TYR A 188 -13.54 -8.34 -0.75
CA TYR A 188 -12.32 -8.95 -0.22
C TYR A 188 -12.44 -10.46 0.03
N ALA A 189 -13.66 -11.01 -0.02
CA ALA A 189 -13.89 -12.45 0.04
C ALA A 189 -13.92 -13.13 -1.34
N ASP A 190 -14.26 -12.39 -2.42
CA ASP A 190 -14.31 -12.88 -3.81
C ASP A 190 -12.91 -12.91 -4.44
N VAL A 191 -12.00 -13.62 -3.78
CA VAL A 191 -10.61 -13.86 -4.18
C VAL A 191 -10.21 -15.31 -3.92
N ASP A 192 -9.22 -15.81 -4.64
CA ASP A 192 -8.72 -17.17 -4.46
C ASP A 192 -7.83 -17.27 -3.21
N GLU A 193 -7.06 -16.21 -2.90
CA GLU A 193 -6.17 -16.18 -1.73
C GLU A 193 -6.12 -14.81 -1.03
N VAL A 194 -5.96 -14.82 0.29
CA VAL A 194 -5.75 -13.63 1.13
C VAL A 194 -4.42 -13.78 1.86
N LEU A 195 -3.39 -13.06 1.40
CA LEU A 195 -2.02 -13.17 1.90
C LEU A 195 -1.68 -12.00 2.84
N LEU A 196 -1.46 -12.30 4.11
CA LEU A 196 -1.18 -11.31 5.14
C LEU A 196 0.34 -11.18 5.33
N ALA A 197 0.91 -10.11 4.78
CA ALA A 197 2.32 -9.73 4.96
C ALA A 197 2.54 -9.02 6.31
N THR A 198 2.13 -9.70 7.39
CA THR A 198 2.24 -9.30 8.78
C THR A 198 2.25 -10.54 9.67
N PHE A 199 2.61 -10.37 10.94
CA PHE A 199 2.37 -11.37 11.97
C PHE A 199 0.94 -11.25 12.51
N GLU A 200 0.39 -12.36 13.01
CA GLU A 200 -0.94 -12.42 13.62
C GLU A 200 -1.05 -11.45 14.80
N GLU A 201 -0.01 -11.37 15.63
CA GLU A 201 0.07 -10.48 16.79
C GLU A 201 0.07 -8.99 16.44
N LEU A 202 0.35 -8.65 15.18
CA LEU A 202 0.35 -7.28 14.66
C LEU A 202 -0.86 -6.96 13.79
N ASP A 203 -1.77 -7.93 13.58
CA ASP A 203 -3.04 -7.65 12.93
C ASP A 203 -3.95 -6.91 13.91
N HIS A 204 -4.54 -5.80 13.46
CA HIS A 204 -5.44 -4.99 14.28
C HIS A 204 -6.88 -5.50 14.25
N PHE A 205 -7.14 -6.60 13.55
CA PHE A 205 -8.42 -7.28 13.53
C PHE A 205 -8.37 -8.60 14.31
N PRO A 206 -8.63 -8.58 15.63
CA PRO A 206 -8.55 -9.78 16.47
C PRO A 206 -9.65 -10.82 16.17
N GLN A 207 -10.63 -10.46 15.34
CA GLN A 207 -11.78 -11.29 14.97
C GLN A 207 -11.57 -12.01 13.62
N ARG A 208 -10.40 -11.83 12.98
CA ARG A 208 -10.14 -12.42 11.66
C ARG A 208 -10.17 -13.95 11.74
N ALA A 209 -10.88 -14.57 10.81
CA ALA A 209 -11.02 -16.03 10.73
C ALA A 209 -10.35 -16.64 9.50
N ASP A 210 -9.87 -15.81 8.58
CA ASP A 210 -9.43 -16.18 7.24
C ASP A 210 -8.12 -15.46 6.84
N GLY A 211 -7.41 -16.02 5.87
CA GLY A 211 -6.14 -15.49 5.35
C GLY A 211 -4.90 -16.16 5.92
N GLU A 212 -3.82 -16.12 5.15
CA GLU A 212 -2.55 -16.75 5.48
C GLU A 212 -1.54 -15.72 5.97
N TYR A 213 -1.08 -15.85 7.22
CA TYR A 213 -0.01 -15.00 7.76
C TYR A 213 1.36 -15.43 7.24
N LEU A 214 1.91 -14.65 6.32
CA LEU A 214 3.23 -14.86 5.72
C LEU A 214 4.36 -14.16 6.51
N GLY A 215 4.01 -13.46 7.59
CA GLY A 215 4.94 -12.68 8.39
C GLY A 215 5.48 -11.45 7.68
N ALA A 216 6.56 -10.88 8.22
CA ALA A 216 7.30 -9.81 7.58
C ALA A 216 8.52 -10.37 6.84
N TRP A 217 8.70 -9.98 5.58
CA TRP A 217 9.82 -10.46 4.77
C TRP A 217 11.06 -9.58 4.95
N PRO A 218 12.25 -10.19 5.11
CA PRO A 218 13.49 -9.43 5.11
C PRO A 218 13.67 -8.78 3.74
N GLN A 219 13.94 -7.48 3.76
CA GLN A 219 14.22 -6.70 2.56
C GLN A 219 15.74 -6.57 2.44
N ASP A 220 16.37 -7.35 1.55
CA ASP A 220 17.82 -7.27 1.31
C ASP A 220 18.21 -6.22 0.25
N SER A 221 17.35 -5.21 0.05
CA SER A 221 17.55 -4.16 -0.96
C SER A 221 17.77 -2.78 -0.34
N GLY A 222 18.59 -1.96 -1.01
CA GLY A 222 18.98 -0.63 -0.57
C GLY A 222 20.48 -0.46 -0.33
N LYS A 223 20.91 0.79 -0.17
CA LYS A 223 22.30 1.18 0.10
C LYS A 223 22.68 0.81 1.54
N VAL A 224 23.89 0.26 1.75
CA VAL A 224 24.40 0.05 3.11
C VAL A 224 24.53 1.41 3.81
N PRO A 225 23.94 1.61 4.99
CA PRO A 225 23.90 2.91 5.63
C PRO A 225 25.30 3.37 6.04
N GLU A 226 25.70 4.52 5.53
CA GLU A 226 26.90 5.22 5.96
C GLU A 226 26.53 6.18 7.09
N TRP A 227 26.65 5.71 8.32
CA TRP A 227 26.27 6.48 9.50
C TRP A 227 27.17 7.72 9.70
N PRO A 228 26.60 8.91 9.93
CA PRO A 228 27.39 10.09 10.28
C PRO A 228 28.04 9.96 11.67
N ASN A 229 29.01 10.81 11.95
CA ASN A 229 29.68 10.84 13.25
C ASN A 229 28.74 11.34 14.35
N GLY A 230 28.80 10.74 15.53
CA GLY A 230 27.98 11.15 16.66
C GLY A 230 28.15 10.25 17.88
N TYR A 231 27.37 10.53 18.92
CA TYR A 231 27.36 9.81 20.19
C TYR A 231 26.00 9.14 20.41
N GLY A 232 26.01 7.96 21.03
CA GLY A 232 24.79 7.25 21.39
C GLY A 232 24.18 6.42 20.24
N PRO A 233 22.87 6.12 20.30
CA PRO A 233 22.21 5.23 19.36
C PRO A 233 22.12 5.84 17.96
N ARG A 234 22.16 4.96 16.95
CA ARG A 234 21.91 5.30 15.55
C ARG A 234 20.41 5.42 15.30
N ILE A 235 19.99 6.45 14.60
CA ILE A 235 18.59 6.74 14.30
C ILE A 235 18.37 6.73 12.79
N PHE A 236 17.56 5.80 12.32
CA PHE A 236 17.03 5.87 10.96
C PHE A 236 15.64 6.53 10.97
N ALA A 237 15.48 7.60 10.20
CA ALA A 237 14.25 8.36 10.13
C ALA A 237 13.70 8.34 8.68
N TYR A 238 12.67 7.54 8.43
CA TYR A 238 11.91 7.58 7.18
C TYR A 238 10.69 8.48 7.31
N LEU A 239 10.79 9.70 6.78
CA LEU A 239 9.82 10.76 7.04
C LEU A 239 9.15 11.28 5.76
N LYS A 240 8.04 11.99 5.95
CA LYS A 240 7.40 12.84 4.93
C LYS A 240 7.57 14.30 5.36
N ARG A 241 7.29 15.26 4.46
CA ARG A 241 7.21 16.67 4.85
C ARG A 241 6.01 16.92 5.77
N PHE A 242 6.24 17.56 6.92
CA PHE A 242 5.21 18.09 7.80
C PHE A 242 5.73 19.31 8.55
N GLN A 243 4.83 20.10 9.14
CA GLN A 243 5.11 21.44 9.64
C GLN A 243 6.26 21.53 10.65
N ILE A 244 6.42 20.54 11.52
CA ILE A 244 7.43 20.56 12.60
C ILE A 244 8.66 19.69 12.29
N LEU A 245 8.80 19.25 11.04
CA LEU A 245 9.91 18.39 10.62
C LEU A 245 11.31 18.97 10.94
N PRO A 246 11.61 20.26 10.70
CA PRO A 246 12.91 20.82 11.09
C PRO A 246 13.21 20.64 12.57
N LYS A 247 12.23 20.90 13.45
CA LYS A 247 12.37 20.72 14.91
C LYS A 247 12.57 19.27 15.31
N LEU A 248 11.93 18.33 14.62
CA LEU A 248 12.14 16.90 14.87
C LEU A 248 13.58 16.49 14.56
N ILE A 249 14.20 17.06 13.51
CA ILE A 249 15.58 16.77 13.10
C ILE A 249 16.59 17.48 14.02
N GLU A 250 16.28 18.69 14.49
CA GLU A 250 17.12 19.43 15.43
C GLU A 250 17.37 18.70 16.73
N HIS A 251 16.39 17.93 17.23
CA HIS A 251 16.51 17.25 18.52
C HIS A 251 17.62 16.17 18.56
N PRO A 252 17.64 15.15 17.66
CA PRO A 252 18.76 14.21 17.61
C PRO A 252 20.08 14.91 17.23
N ALA A 253 20.05 16.00 16.46
CA ALA A 253 21.24 16.79 16.15
C ALA A 253 21.86 17.44 17.39
N GLN A 254 21.06 18.04 18.27
CA GLN A 254 21.51 18.65 19.53
C GLN A 254 22.13 17.60 20.47
N LEU A 255 21.57 16.40 20.48
CA LEU A 255 22.10 15.25 21.21
C LEU A 255 23.31 14.60 20.51
N ARG A 256 23.66 15.07 19.30
CA ARG A 256 24.72 14.53 18.44
C ARG A 256 24.52 13.05 18.12
N MET A 257 23.29 12.58 18.05
CA MET A 257 22.99 11.18 17.71
C MET A 257 23.18 10.94 16.20
N PRO A 258 23.95 9.92 15.79
CA PRO A 258 24.09 9.56 14.38
C PRO A 258 22.72 9.29 13.75
N THR A 259 22.31 10.12 12.79
CA THR A 259 20.97 10.05 12.23
C THR A 259 21.02 10.09 10.71
N ILE A 260 20.38 9.11 10.08
CA ILE A 260 20.13 9.11 8.64
C ILE A 260 18.65 9.47 8.45
N VAL A 261 18.40 10.55 7.71
CA VAL A 261 17.07 10.98 7.30
C VAL A 261 16.86 10.58 5.85
N TYR A 262 15.99 9.60 5.64
CA TYR A 262 15.44 9.30 4.33
C TYR A 262 14.06 9.96 4.25
N SER A 263 13.84 10.87 3.31
CA SER A 263 12.54 11.53 3.25
C SER A 263 12.20 11.96 1.85
N HIS A 264 10.90 11.98 1.58
CA HIS A 264 10.38 12.45 0.31
C HIS A 264 9.71 13.80 0.43
N GLY A 265 10.06 14.70 -0.50
CA GLY A 265 9.48 16.03 -0.59
C GLY A 265 9.98 16.99 0.49
N ILE A 266 11.13 16.72 1.11
CA ILE A 266 11.87 17.74 1.86
C ILE A 266 12.46 18.71 0.85
N ASP A 267 12.39 20.00 1.14
CA ASP A 267 13.04 21.02 0.32
C ASP A 267 14.56 20.92 0.42
N ASP A 268 15.25 21.13 -0.70
CA ASP A 268 16.71 21.03 -0.77
C ASP A 268 17.38 21.93 0.28
N TYR A 269 16.80 23.11 0.51
CA TYR A 269 17.23 24.06 1.54
C TYR A 269 17.32 23.44 2.94
N LEU A 270 16.29 22.76 3.44
CA LEU A 270 16.33 22.14 4.77
C LEU A 270 17.39 21.04 4.82
N SER A 271 17.50 20.23 3.76
CA SER A 271 18.48 19.15 3.71
C SER A 271 19.91 19.68 3.70
N GLU A 272 20.20 20.73 2.92
CA GLU A 272 21.48 21.42 2.85
C GLU A 272 21.80 22.11 4.16
N TYR A 273 20.84 22.85 4.73
CA TYR A 273 20.99 23.53 6.02
C TYR A 273 21.35 22.55 7.12
N CYS A 274 20.58 21.46 7.27
CA CYS A 274 20.84 20.47 8.31
C CYS A 274 22.18 19.76 8.09
N THR A 275 22.54 19.40 6.85
CA THR A 275 23.83 18.75 6.55
C THR A 275 25.01 19.67 6.85
N ALA A 276 24.88 20.98 6.59
CA ALA A 276 25.93 21.96 6.87
C ALA A 276 26.09 22.27 8.37
N ASN A 277 24.99 22.29 9.13
CA ASN A 277 25.00 22.73 10.53
C ASN A 277 25.06 21.57 11.55
N TYR A 278 24.66 20.35 11.15
CA TYR A 278 24.55 19.20 12.05
C TYR A 278 25.37 18.01 11.53
N PRO A 279 26.64 17.86 11.95
CA PRO A 279 27.52 16.79 11.49
C PRO A 279 27.02 15.36 11.78
N SER A 280 26.08 15.21 12.73
CA SER A 280 25.46 13.93 13.07
C SER A 280 24.20 13.62 12.27
N ILE A 281 23.79 14.50 11.34
CA ILE A 281 22.62 14.31 10.49
C ILE A 281 23.09 14.12 9.04
N ARG A 282 22.59 13.07 8.40
CA ARG A 282 22.83 12.79 6.98
C ARG A 282 21.51 12.59 6.27
N PHE A 283 21.31 13.28 5.15
CA PHE A 283 20.19 13.00 4.25
C PHE A 283 20.62 11.99 3.20
N GLU A 284 19.76 11.02 2.94
CA GLU A 284 19.95 10.03 1.90
C GLU A 284 18.81 10.15 0.88
N SER A 285 19.13 10.01 -0.40
CA SER A 285 18.17 10.02 -1.50
C SER A 285 17.75 8.61 -1.94
N GLN A 286 18.46 7.58 -1.44
CA GLN A 286 18.20 6.17 -1.74
C GLN A 286 17.68 5.44 -0.50
N PRO A 287 16.83 4.41 -0.68
CA PRO A 287 16.45 3.50 0.40
C PRO A 287 17.69 2.88 1.03
N GLN A 288 17.67 2.75 2.36
CA GLN A 288 18.79 2.20 3.13
C GLN A 288 18.52 0.74 3.49
N ARG A 289 19.58 -0.08 3.45
CA ARG A 289 19.57 -1.49 3.82
C ARG A 289 20.36 -1.69 5.10
N GLU A 290 19.68 -1.75 6.22
CA GLU A 290 20.31 -2.12 7.48
C GLU A 290 20.42 -3.64 7.57
N ARG A 291 21.64 -4.18 7.65
CA ARG A 291 21.82 -5.59 8.01
C ARG A 291 21.39 -5.74 9.46
N LEU A 292 20.15 -6.16 9.68
CA LEU A 292 19.74 -6.64 10.99
C LEU A 292 20.53 -7.92 11.27
N GLY A 293 21.45 -7.87 12.23
CA GLY A 293 22.32 -8.99 12.61
C GLY A 293 21.61 -10.13 13.32
N TRP A 294 20.38 -10.48 12.91
CA TRP A 294 19.73 -11.69 13.39
C TRP A 294 20.32 -12.88 12.65
N VAL A 295 21.33 -13.50 13.27
CA VAL A 295 21.63 -14.90 13.00
C VAL A 295 20.42 -15.68 13.51
N VAL A 296 19.48 -15.99 12.62
CA VAL A 296 18.54 -17.08 12.87
C VAL A 296 19.39 -18.34 12.77
N ASN A 297 19.89 -18.82 13.90
CA ASN A 297 20.51 -20.13 13.95
C ASN A 297 19.44 -21.17 13.55
N PRO A 298 19.78 -22.12 12.68
CA PRO A 298 18.86 -23.15 12.22
C PRO A 298 18.35 -24.05 13.35
#